data_AF-A0A938KFR5-F1
#
_entry.id   AF-A0A938KFR5-F1
#
_cell.length_a   1.000
_cell.length_b   1.000
_cell.length_c   1.000
_cell.angle_alpha   90.00
_cell.angle_beta   90.00
_cell.angle_gamma   90.00
#
_symmetry.space_group_name_H-M   'P 1'
#
loop_
_entity.id
_entity.type
_entity.pdbx_description
1 polymer ?
#
loop_
_entity_poly.entity_id
_entity_poly.type
_entity_poly.pdbx_seq_one_letter_code
_entity_poly.pdbx_strand_id
1 'polypeptide(L)'
;MIDGWDVHGVSTTVPPLSGWKDPATEPLRPVPEVATDQWRDGLALLEQGWPPSAPFVRQSHGSYLVGEDDALLDLRASGASMPEDQILRVKARGKGFRLEARRTDADASGKPFAFGFQFQSDPPKIALTTTYNRRPAEDRVNQTPPRGFNWDATHTLTMAVIGDRVSAWVDGEEMLTLRRSGPLAGHMAIRAAKGSVIEKVEFADLGRSGPPPLGVEQTLDGHRYRVVWAPGILWEDARAQAERLGGHLVTITHRKEQELIARMCSGGLQELGGGGQFWLGGARKGGEGDQWRWITGQPFAFTHWAKGKPESSKGAKDLAITILSPDGGPGWNDWAGRNSREHADPWIEGYIVEWSPR
;
A
#
# COMPACT_ATOMS: atom_id res chain seq x y z
N MET A 1 -15.56 11.43 21.65
CA MET A 1 -14.75 12.55 21.13
C MET A 1 -13.50 11.93 20.53
N ILE A 2 -13.44 11.87 19.21
CA ILE A 2 -12.22 11.54 18.47
C ILE A 2 -12.09 12.70 17.48
N ASP A 3 -11.22 13.65 17.81
CA ASP A 3 -10.89 14.81 16.98
C ASP A 3 -9.71 14.47 16.06
N GLY A 4 -9.70 15.08 14.86
CA GLY A 4 -8.46 15.28 14.08
C GLY A 4 -8.52 14.77 12.64
N TRP A 5 -9.24 15.47 11.76
CA TRP A 5 -9.12 15.31 10.31
C TRP A 5 -8.06 16.30 9.78
N ASP A 6 -6.90 15.81 9.33
CA ASP A 6 -5.96 16.65 8.58
C ASP A 6 -6.18 16.45 7.07
N VAL A 7 -6.58 17.54 6.40
CA VAL A 7 -6.79 17.63 4.96
C VAL A 7 -5.67 18.50 4.38
N HIS A 8 -4.73 17.94 3.61
CA HIS A 8 -3.66 18.72 2.99
C HIS A 8 -4.00 19.08 1.52
N GLY A 9 -3.88 20.36 1.16
CA GLY A 9 -4.07 20.94 -0.18
C GLY A 9 -2.74 21.28 -0.91
N VAL A 10 -2.84 21.38 -2.23
CA VAL A 10 -1.77 21.32 -3.28
C VAL A 10 -1.09 22.69 -3.57
N SER A 11 0.16 22.70 -4.10
CA SER A 11 0.61 23.71 -5.11
C SER A 11 1.88 23.34 -5.93
N THR A 12 1.92 23.91 -7.14
CA THR A 12 2.68 23.81 -8.42
C THR A 12 4.21 24.13 -8.42
N THR A 13 5.10 23.72 -9.36
CA THR A 13 5.24 23.99 -10.82
C THR A 13 6.39 23.15 -11.45
N VAL A 14 6.42 22.94 -12.79
CA VAL A 14 7.43 22.16 -13.58
C VAL A 14 7.79 22.91 -14.90
N PRO A 15 9.06 22.92 -15.38
CA PRO A 15 9.40 23.29 -16.77
C PRO A 15 9.50 22.05 -17.71
N PRO A 16 9.40 22.23 -19.04
CA PRO A 16 8.70 21.27 -19.93
C PRO A 16 9.54 20.10 -20.44
N LEU A 17 8.85 18.99 -20.71
CA LEU A 17 9.31 17.82 -21.46
C LEU A 17 9.02 18.00 -22.97
N SER A 18 9.99 17.63 -23.80
CA SER A 18 9.77 17.43 -25.24
C SER A 18 9.50 15.96 -25.54
N GLY A 19 8.38 15.69 -26.21
CA GLY A 19 8.15 14.46 -26.98
C GLY A 19 6.96 13.62 -26.56
N TRP A 20 5.74 14.13 -26.77
CA TRP A 20 4.56 13.48 -27.41
C TRP A 20 3.27 14.30 -27.15
N LYS A 21 2.39 14.39 -28.16
CA LYS A 21 1.07 15.07 -28.25
C LYS A 21 0.16 14.16 -29.10
N ASP A 22 -1.16 13.96 -28.96
CA ASP A 22 -2.32 14.47 -28.18
C ASP A 22 -3.54 13.52 -28.56
N PRO A 23 -4.83 13.65 -28.13
CA PRO A 23 -5.46 14.67 -27.27
C PRO A 23 -6.48 14.19 -26.22
N ALA A 24 -6.22 14.53 -24.95
CA ALA A 24 -7.19 15.02 -23.94
C ALA A 24 -6.57 15.01 -22.53
N THR A 25 -5.91 16.13 -22.22
CA THR A 25 -5.75 16.77 -20.89
C THR A 25 -5.10 16.02 -19.71
N GLU A 26 -3.86 16.44 -19.42
CA GLU A 26 -3.07 16.38 -18.17
C GLU A 26 -2.54 15.01 -17.66
N PRO A 27 -1.28 14.95 -17.15
CA PRO A 27 -0.67 13.71 -16.69
C PRO A 27 -1.34 13.23 -15.40
N LEU A 28 -2.20 12.23 -15.55
CA LEU A 28 -2.69 11.39 -14.46
C LEU A 28 -1.51 10.95 -13.58
N ARG A 29 -1.56 11.26 -12.27
CA ARG A 29 -0.74 10.49 -11.32
C ARG A 29 -1.25 9.05 -11.38
N PRO A 30 -0.41 8.04 -11.66
CA PRO A 30 -0.88 6.67 -11.72
C PRO A 30 -1.48 6.26 -10.38
N VAL A 31 -2.69 5.70 -10.41
CA VAL A 31 -3.11 4.78 -9.34
C VAL A 31 -1.98 3.76 -9.19
N PRO A 32 -1.47 3.49 -7.98
CA PRO A 32 -0.34 2.60 -7.80
C PRO A 32 -0.58 1.31 -8.58
N GLU A 33 0.31 1.01 -9.53
CA GLU A 33 0.28 -0.14 -10.45
C GLU A 33 0.59 -1.45 -9.71
N VAL A 34 0.07 -1.61 -8.49
CA VAL A 34 0.52 -2.60 -7.50
C VAL A 34 -0.20 -3.95 -7.66
N ALA A 35 -1.26 -4.02 -8.47
CA ALA A 35 -2.21 -5.12 -8.37
C ALA A 35 -2.35 -6.00 -9.62
N THR A 36 -1.55 -5.82 -10.68
CA THR A 36 -1.83 -6.45 -11.99
C THR A 36 -2.01 -7.97 -11.93
N ASP A 37 -1.37 -8.66 -10.97
CA ASP A 37 -1.45 -10.12 -10.81
C ASP A 37 -2.40 -10.59 -9.66
N GLN A 38 -2.97 -9.67 -8.86
CA GLN A 38 -3.83 -9.98 -7.71
C GLN A 38 -5.30 -9.55 -7.91
N TRP A 39 -5.64 -8.97 -9.05
CA TRP A 39 -7.01 -8.58 -9.36
C TRP A 39 -7.92 -9.80 -9.49
N ARG A 40 -9.07 -9.72 -8.82
CA ARG A 40 -10.18 -10.64 -8.95
C ARG A 40 -11.36 -9.90 -9.56
N ASP A 41 -12.07 -10.57 -10.47
CA ASP A 41 -13.29 -10.04 -11.09
C ASP A 41 -14.48 -10.22 -10.13
N GLY A 42 -14.96 -9.11 -9.58
CA GLY A 42 -16.06 -9.11 -8.61
C GLY A 42 -17.41 -9.48 -9.22
N LEU A 43 -17.62 -9.25 -10.52
CA LEU A 43 -18.84 -9.65 -11.21
C LEU A 43 -18.83 -11.14 -11.50
N ALA A 44 -17.67 -11.71 -11.86
CA ALA A 44 -17.54 -13.16 -12.01
C ALA A 44 -17.84 -13.91 -10.70
N LEU A 45 -17.48 -13.35 -9.53
CA LEU A 45 -17.83 -13.92 -8.23
C LEU A 45 -19.34 -13.91 -7.95
N LEU A 46 -20.04 -12.87 -8.38
CA LEU A 46 -21.51 -12.79 -8.31
C LEU A 46 -22.14 -13.92 -9.15
N GLU A 47 -21.61 -14.17 -10.35
CA GLU A 47 -22.10 -15.25 -11.22
C GLU A 47 -21.78 -16.66 -10.69
N GLN A 48 -20.69 -16.80 -9.92
CA GLN A 48 -20.28 -18.06 -9.29
C GLN A 48 -21.09 -18.42 -8.02
N GLY A 49 -22.03 -17.57 -7.58
CA GLY A 49 -22.95 -17.87 -6.48
C GLY A 49 -22.66 -17.17 -5.15
N TRP A 50 -21.75 -16.21 -5.10
CA TRP A 50 -21.61 -15.27 -3.98
C TRP A 50 -22.69 -14.17 -4.07
N PRO A 51 -23.02 -13.44 -2.99
CA PRO A 51 -24.13 -13.59 -2.02
C PRO A 51 -25.61 -13.62 -2.53
N PRO A 52 -26.58 -13.92 -1.63
CA PRO A 52 -27.91 -14.53 -1.88
C PRO A 52 -29.09 -13.58 -2.19
N SER A 53 -28.83 -12.33 -2.58
CA SER A 53 -29.86 -11.27 -2.62
C SER A 53 -29.86 -10.43 -3.90
N ALA A 54 -29.38 -10.96 -5.03
CA ALA A 54 -29.00 -10.15 -6.20
C ALA A 54 -30.18 -9.32 -6.78
N PRO A 55 -30.17 -7.99 -6.62
CA PRO A 55 -31.11 -7.08 -7.30
C PRO A 55 -30.57 -6.69 -8.68
N PHE A 56 -29.56 -7.40 -9.19
CA PHE A 56 -28.83 -7.05 -10.41
C PHE A 56 -29.37 -7.83 -11.60
N VAL A 57 -29.62 -7.13 -12.70
CA VAL A 57 -30.03 -7.71 -13.98
C VAL A 57 -28.86 -7.62 -14.95
N ARG A 58 -28.33 -8.78 -15.39
CA ARG A 58 -27.29 -8.83 -16.42
C ARG A 58 -27.85 -8.34 -17.76
N GLN A 59 -27.21 -7.33 -18.34
CA GLN A 59 -27.56 -6.80 -19.66
C GLN A 59 -26.90 -7.62 -20.77
N SER A 60 -27.41 -7.51 -21.99
CA SER A 60 -26.91 -8.28 -23.16
C SER A 60 -25.43 -8.04 -23.48
N HIS A 61 -24.87 -6.90 -23.06
CA HIS A 61 -23.48 -6.53 -23.26
C HIS A 61 -22.59 -6.77 -22.03
N GLY A 62 -23.06 -7.54 -21.04
CA GLY A 62 -22.26 -7.99 -19.90
C GLY A 62 -22.15 -7.05 -18.70
N SER A 63 -22.79 -5.88 -18.73
CA SER A 63 -22.96 -5.03 -17.53
C SER A 63 -24.10 -5.54 -16.64
N TYR A 64 -24.24 -4.95 -15.46
CA TYR A 64 -25.33 -5.21 -14.53
C TYR A 64 -26.08 -3.94 -14.21
N LEU A 65 -27.39 -3.95 -14.46
CA LEU A 65 -28.31 -2.91 -14.02
C LEU A 65 -28.80 -3.23 -12.60
N VAL A 66 -28.75 -2.25 -11.71
CA VAL A 66 -29.41 -2.33 -10.41
C VAL A 66 -30.92 -2.19 -10.60
N GLY A 67 -31.67 -3.21 -10.17
CA GLY A 67 -33.11 -3.38 -10.31
C GLY A 67 -33.93 -2.37 -9.49
N GLU A 68 -35.10 -2.79 -8.97
CA GLU A 68 -36.09 -1.85 -8.44
C GLU A 68 -35.70 -1.10 -7.16
N ASP A 69 -34.69 -1.57 -6.42
CA ASP A 69 -34.22 -0.97 -5.16
C ASP A 69 -32.70 -0.88 -5.12
N ASP A 70 -32.16 -0.19 -4.12
CA ASP A 70 -30.72 -0.14 -3.85
C ASP A 70 -30.12 -1.53 -3.63
N ALA A 71 -28.95 -1.78 -4.22
CA ALA A 71 -28.27 -3.06 -4.15
C ALA A 71 -26.91 -2.97 -3.44
N LEU A 72 -26.52 -4.08 -2.80
CA LEU A 72 -25.19 -4.26 -2.23
C LEU A 72 -24.51 -5.47 -2.88
N LEU A 73 -23.36 -5.25 -3.52
CA LEU A 73 -22.42 -6.30 -3.90
C LEU A 73 -21.37 -6.40 -2.79
N ASP A 74 -21.33 -7.54 -2.10
CA ASP A 74 -20.41 -7.81 -0.98
C ASP A 74 -19.31 -8.76 -1.46
N LEU A 75 -18.06 -8.29 -1.47
CA LEU A 75 -16.89 -8.99 -2.01
C LEU A 75 -16.09 -9.71 -0.91
N ARG A 76 -16.77 -10.26 0.11
CA ARG A 76 -16.12 -11.08 1.16
C ARG A 76 -15.17 -12.10 0.53
N ALA A 77 -14.06 -12.40 1.22
CA ALA A 77 -13.27 -13.59 0.97
C ALA A 77 -13.73 -14.69 1.95
N SER A 78 -14.20 -15.83 1.46
CA SER A 78 -14.73 -16.92 2.28
C SER A 78 -13.57 -17.69 2.90
N GLY A 79 -13.55 -17.81 4.23
CA GLY A 79 -12.65 -18.73 4.95
C GLY A 79 -11.19 -18.31 5.08
N ALA A 80 -10.81 -17.10 4.66
CA ALA A 80 -9.47 -16.52 4.86
C ALA A 80 -9.46 -15.50 6.01
N SER A 81 -8.28 -15.21 6.57
CA SER A 81 -8.10 -14.04 7.45
C SER A 81 -8.52 -12.77 6.73
N MET A 82 -9.25 -11.88 7.41
CA MET A 82 -9.78 -10.66 6.80
C MET A 82 -8.63 -9.72 6.39
N PRO A 83 -8.55 -9.32 5.12
CA PRO A 83 -7.43 -8.51 4.62
C PRO A 83 -7.50 -7.08 5.13
N GLU A 84 -6.32 -6.47 5.31
CA GLU A 84 -6.19 -5.10 5.77
C GLU A 84 -6.02 -4.10 4.63
N ASP A 85 -5.21 -4.49 3.65
CA ASP A 85 -4.91 -3.63 2.50
C ASP A 85 -5.69 -4.11 1.27
N GLN A 86 -6.51 -3.22 0.73
CA GLN A 86 -7.48 -3.55 -0.30
C GLN A 86 -7.65 -2.40 -1.30
N ILE A 87 -7.82 -2.75 -2.56
CA ILE A 87 -8.17 -1.80 -3.62
C ILE A 87 -9.44 -2.28 -4.31
N LEU A 88 -10.38 -1.37 -4.53
CA LEU A 88 -11.59 -1.61 -5.29
C LEU A 88 -11.68 -0.61 -6.43
N ARG A 89 -11.85 -1.12 -7.65
CA ARG A 89 -12.06 -0.35 -8.87
C ARG A 89 -13.41 -0.72 -9.48
N VAL A 90 -14.21 0.30 -9.78
CA VAL A 90 -15.55 0.13 -10.33
C VAL A 90 -15.72 1.05 -11.52
N LYS A 91 -16.11 0.46 -12.66
CA LYS A 91 -16.54 1.21 -13.84
C LYS A 91 -18.06 1.24 -13.87
N ALA A 92 -18.66 2.42 -13.71
CA ALA A 92 -20.11 2.53 -13.53
C ALA A 92 -20.68 3.90 -13.93
N ARG A 93 -22.00 3.96 -14.13
CA ARG A 93 -22.78 5.17 -14.44
C ARG A 93 -24.15 5.16 -13.76
N GLY A 94 -24.70 6.34 -13.46
CA GLY A 94 -26.06 6.48 -12.93
C GLY A 94 -26.16 7.25 -11.61
N LYS A 95 -27.25 7.00 -10.88
CA LYS A 95 -27.77 7.94 -9.86
C LYS A 95 -27.04 7.93 -8.52
N GLY A 96 -26.27 6.89 -8.23
CA GLY A 96 -25.41 6.90 -7.05
C GLY A 96 -24.70 5.60 -6.76
N PHE A 97 -23.48 5.73 -6.24
CA PHE A 97 -22.62 4.64 -5.81
C PHE A 97 -22.04 4.94 -4.44
N ARG A 98 -21.72 3.90 -3.70
CA ARG A 98 -20.87 3.98 -2.53
C ARG A 98 -19.92 2.79 -2.53
N LEU A 99 -18.63 3.07 -2.66
CA LEU A 99 -17.59 2.07 -2.42
C LEU A 99 -17.38 1.99 -0.92
N GLU A 100 -17.58 0.82 -0.32
CA GLU A 100 -17.51 0.62 1.12
C GLU A 100 -16.35 -0.31 1.50
N ALA A 101 -15.59 0.07 2.52
CA ALA A 101 -14.68 -0.82 3.24
C ALA A 101 -15.33 -1.15 4.58
N ARG A 102 -15.69 -2.42 4.78
CA ARG A 102 -16.46 -2.88 5.93
C ARG A 102 -15.57 -3.66 6.87
N ARG A 103 -15.41 -3.15 8.09
CA ARG A 103 -14.68 -3.83 9.14
C ARG A 103 -15.44 -5.04 9.64
N THR A 104 -14.68 -6.05 10.00
CA THR A 104 -15.19 -7.35 10.47
C THR A 104 -15.00 -7.53 11.95
N ASP A 105 -14.03 -6.82 12.53
CA ASP A 105 -13.93 -6.64 13.96
C ASP A 105 -14.88 -5.52 14.39
N ALA A 106 -15.71 -5.86 15.37
CA ALA A 106 -16.36 -4.87 16.17
C ALA A 106 -15.31 -3.99 16.86
N ASP A 107 -15.60 -2.71 17.08
CA ASP A 107 -14.82 -1.94 18.04
C ASP A 107 -14.87 -2.57 19.45
N ALA A 108 -14.16 -2.00 20.42
CA ALA A 108 -14.18 -2.47 21.82
C ALA A 108 -15.60 -2.56 22.45
N SER A 109 -16.64 -2.04 21.76
CA SER A 109 -18.04 -2.08 22.16
C SER A 109 -18.92 -3.06 21.37
N GLY A 110 -18.36 -3.86 20.46
CA GLY A 110 -19.13 -4.85 19.71
C GLY A 110 -19.77 -4.33 18.41
N LYS A 111 -19.49 -3.09 17.96
CA LYS A 111 -20.26 -2.44 16.89
C LYS A 111 -19.56 -2.43 15.52
N PRO A 112 -20.28 -2.69 14.42
CA PRO A 112 -19.72 -2.68 13.08
C PRO A 112 -19.38 -1.26 12.61
N PHE A 113 -18.27 -1.16 11.89
CA PHE A 113 -17.72 0.09 11.37
C PHE A 113 -17.50 -0.02 9.86
N ALA A 114 -17.90 0.99 9.09
CA ALA A 114 -17.60 1.06 7.66
C ALA A 114 -17.16 2.46 7.23
N PHE A 115 -16.35 2.49 6.17
CA PHE A 115 -16.03 3.69 5.41
C PHE A 115 -16.71 3.59 4.06
N GLY A 116 -17.13 4.72 3.53
CA GLY A 116 -17.78 4.80 2.25
C GLY A 116 -17.29 5.98 1.45
N PHE A 117 -16.74 5.74 0.27
CA PHE A 117 -16.63 6.76 -0.76
C PHE A 117 -17.96 6.83 -1.51
N GLN A 118 -18.75 7.85 -1.21
CA GLN A 118 -20.07 8.08 -1.76
C GLN A 118 -20.01 9.03 -2.95
N PHE A 119 -20.79 8.67 -3.96
CA PHE A 119 -21.00 9.39 -5.19
C PHE A 119 -22.51 9.44 -5.46
N GLN A 120 -23.11 10.62 -5.61
CA GLN A 120 -24.56 10.77 -5.77
C GLN A 120 -24.85 11.91 -6.73
N SER A 121 -25.76 11.70 -7.69
CA SER A 121 -26.05 12.67 -8.76
C SER A 121 -27.05 13.76 -8.37
N ASP A 122 -27.88 13.52 -7.35
CA ASP A 122 -28.94 14.45 -6.94
C ASP A 122 -29.13 14.49 -5.41
N PRO A 123 -28.71 15.57 -4.72
CA PRO A 123 -27.86 16.63 -5.24
C PRO A 123 -26.46 16.09 -5.59
N PRO A 124 -25.78 16.64 -6.61
CA PRO A 124 -24.47 16.19 -7.05
C PRO A 124 -23.45 16.34 -5.93
N LYS A 125 -22.89 15.22 -5.48
CA LYS A 125 -21.87 15.20 -4.42
C LYS A 125 -20.94 14.02 -4.54
N ILE A 126 -19.70 14.28 -4.16
CA ILE A 126 -18.69 13.26 -3.87
C ILE A 126 -18.32 13.44 -2.40
N ALA A 127 -18.34 12.38 -1.61
CA ALA A 127 -18.05 12.49 -0.19
C ALA A 127 -17.41 11.22 0.35
N LEU A 128 -16.42 11.38 1.24
CA LEU A 128 -16.09 10.29 2.13
C LEU A 128 -17.00 10.36 3.35
N THR A 129 -17.58 9.21 3.67
CA THR A 129 -18.51 9.01 4.77
C THR A 129 -18.00 7.91 5.67
N THR A 130 -18.15 8.09 6.97
CA THR A 130 -17.98 7.03 7.94
C THR A 130 -19.35 6.57 8.44
N THR A 131 -19.53 5.27 8.62
CA THR A 131 -20.76 4.71 9.19
C THR A 131 -20.38 3.92 10.43
N TYR A 132 -20.88 4.37 11.57
CA TYR A 132 -20.67 3.74 12.87
C TYR A 132 -21.99 3.17 13.37
N ASN A 133 -22.05 1.87 13.70
CA ASN A 133 -23.26 1.23 14.22
C ASN A 133 -24.50 1.42 13.34
N ARG A 134 -24.32 1.36 12.00
CA ARG A 134 -25.36 1.62 10.98
C ARG A 134 -26.00 3.02 11.05
N ARG A 135 -25.45 3.93 11.85
CA ARG A 135 -25.74 5.36 11.78
C ARG A 135 -24.65 6.02 10.96
N PRO A 136 -24.97 6.94 10.03
CA PRO A 136 -23.96 7.82 9.47
C PRO A 136 -23.24 8.49 10.64
N ALA A 137 -21.94 8.29 10.76
CA ALA A 137 -21.16 9.01 11.76
C ALA A 137 -21.03 10.47 11.31
N GLU A 138 -20.77 11.34 12.28
CA GLU A 138 -20.79 12.80 12.17
C GLU A 138 -19.69 13.35 11.24
N ASP A 139 -18.74 12.50 10.85
CA ASP A 139 -17.61 12.87 10.02
C ASP A 139 -17.88 12.64 8.52
N ARG A 140 -18.27 13.70 7.83
CA ARG A 140 -18.46 13.72 6.39
C ARG A 140 -17.61 14.80 5.75
N VAL A 141 -16.71 14.40 4.86
CA VAL A 141 -15.92 15.31 4.04
C VAL A 141 -16.55 15.37 2.66
N ASN A 142 -17.10 16.54 2.30
CA ASN A 142 -17.68 16.76 0.97
C ASN A 142 -16.62 17.29 0.02
N GLN A 143 -16.64 16.78 -1.21
CA GLN A 143 -15.84 17.24 -2.34
C GLN A 143 -16.77 17.63 -3.49
N THR A 144 -16.36 18.64 -4.25
CA THR A 144 -16.99 18.95 -5.53
C THR A 144 -16.52 17.92 -6.56
N PRO A 145 -17.38 17.46 -7.47
CA PRO A 145 -16.93 16.65 -8.61
C PRO A 145 -15.84 17.36 -9.43
N PRO A 146 -14.98 16.60 -10.14
CA PRO A 146 -14.05 17.15 -11.11
C PRO A 146 -14.71 18.13 -12.09
N ARG A 147 -13.92 19.06 -12.63
CA ARG A 147 -14.44 20.03 -13.60
C ARG A 147 -14.90 19.30 -14.87
N GLY A 148 -16.14 19.56 -15.30
CA GLY A 148 -16.70 18.93 -16.51
C GLY A 148 -17.21 17.50 -16.28
N PHE A 149 -17.32 17.07 -15.04
CA PHE A 149 -17.86 15.76 -14.67
C PHE A 149 -19.28 15.55 -15.23
N ASN A 150 -19.53 14.39 -15.86
CA ASN A 150 -20.80 14.07 -16.53
C ASN A 150 -21.51 12.89 -15.85
N TRP A 151 -22.58 13.18 -15.10
CA TRP A 151 -23.33 12.16 -14.35
C TRP A 151 -23.97 11.05 -15.20
N ASP A 152 -24.16 11.27 -16.50
CA ASP A 152 -24.72 10.28 -17.43
C ASP A 152 -23.62 9.44 -18.12
N ALA A 153 -22.35 9.84 -18.01
CA ALA A 153 -21.22 9.12 -18.54
C ALA A 153 -20.77 8.00 -17.60
N THR A 154 -20.04 7.05 -18.18
CA THR A 154 -19.37 6.00 -17.41
C THR A 154 -18.07 6.53 -16.84
N HIS A 155 -17.89 6.35 -15.54
CA HIS A 155 -16.73 6.79 -14.78
C HIS A 155 -16.01 5.61 -14.12
N THR A 156 -14.72 5.80 -13.85
CA THR A 156 -13.90 4.86 -13.08
C THR A 156 -13.76 5.40 -11.66
N LEU A 157 -14.39 4.72 -10.71
CA LEU A 157 -14.28 5.01 -9.29
C LEU A 157 -13.27 4.06 -8.67
N THR A 158 -12.28 4.60 -7.96
CA THR A 158 -11.29 3.78 -7.24
C THR A 158 -11.26 4.17 -5.78
N MET A 159 -11.27 3.18 -4.89
CA MET A 159 -10.99 3.36 -3.47
C MET A 159 -9.87 2.43 -3.06
N ALA A 160 -8.85 2.97 -2.41
CA ALA A 160 -7.76 2.21 -1.82
C ALA A 160 -7.76 2.41 -0.31
N VAL A 161 -7.68 1.30 0.42
CA VAL A 161 -7.47 1.26 1.86
C VAL A 161 -6.14 0.55 2.07
N ILE A 162 -5.13 1.30 2.51
CA ILE A 162 -3.76 0.80 2.66
C ILE A 162 -3.21 1.34 3.97
N GLY A 163 -2.94 0.45 4.92
CA GLY A 163 -2.54 0.79 6.28
C GLY A 163 -3.58 1.67 6.99
N ASP A 164 -3.15 2.88 7.36
CA ASP A 164 -3.99 3.92 7.98
C ASP A 164 -4.64 4.86 6.96
N ARG A 165 -4.41 4.67 5.65
CA ARG A 165 -4.86 5.59 4.60
C ARG A 165 -6.08 5.07 3.86
N VAL A 166 -7.01 5.99 3.62
CA VAL A 166 -8.15 5.79 2.71
C VAL A 166 -8.07 6.86 1.63
N SER A 167 -7.90 6.43 0.39
CA SER A 167 -7.79 7.31 -0.78
C SER A 167 -8.87 6.99 -1.81
N ALA A 168 -9.38 8.01 -2.47
CA ALA A 168 -10.43 7.88 -3.46
C ALA A 168 -10.12 8.68 -4.73
N TRP A 169 -10.37 8.07 -5.89
CA TRP A 169 -10.17 8.67 -7.20
C TRP A 169 -11.41 8.54 -8.08
N VAL A 170 -11.56 9.50 -8.98
CA VAL A 170 -12.57 9.52 -10.04
C VAL A 170 -11.84 9.78 -11.34
N ASP A 171 -11.90 8.83 -12.27
CA ASP A 171 -11.17 8.86 -13.55
C ASP A 171 -9.67 9.12 -13.41
N GLY A 172 -9.09 8.68 -12.30
CA GLY A 172 -7.67 8.87 -11.98
C GLY A 172 -7.34 10.23 -11.38
N GLU A 173 -8.29 11.16 -11.27
CA GLU A 173 -8.16 12.37 -10.45
C GLU A 173 -8.39 12.01 -8.98
N GLU A 174 -7.43 12.37 -8.13
CA GLU A 174 -7.54 12.14 -6.68
C GLU A 174 -8.54 13.11 -6.08
N MET A 175 -9.61 12.58 -5.50
CA MET A 175 -10.64 13.39 -4.87
C MET A 175 -10.29 13.70 -3.42
N LEU A 176 -9.75 12.70 -2.72
CA LEU A 176 -9.48 12.81 -1.29
C LEU A 176 -8.57 11.67 -0.81
N THR A 177 -7.65 12.01 0.09
CA THR A 177 -6.91 11.07 0.92
C THR A 177 -7.05 11.46 2.37
N LEU A 178 -7.44 10.52 3.22
CA LEU A 178 -7.56 10.70 4.66
C LEU A 178 -6.75 9.66 5.41
N ARG A 179 -6.30 10.04 6.60
CA ARG A 179 -5.70 9.12 7.57
C ARG A 179 -6.72 8.73 8.63
N ARG A 180 -6.68 7.48 9.03
CA ARG A 180 -7.51 6.86 10.06
C ARG A 180 -6.62 6.12 11.03
N SER A 181 -6.75 6.37 12.32
CA SER A 181 -6.02 5.58 13.31
C SER A 181 -6.37 4.08 13.24
N GLY A 182 -5.32 3.27 13.08
CA GLY A 182 -5.36 1.80 13.13
C GLY A 182 -5.64 1.12 11.79
N PRO A 183 -5.14 -0.13 11.62
CA PRO A 183 -5.34 -0.89 10.39
C PRO A 183 -6.81 -1.23 10.17
N LEU A 184 -7.21 -1.30 8.90
CA LEU A 184 -8.59 -1.58 8.49
C LEU A 184 -8.75 -3.01 7.98
N ALA A 185 -8.83 -3.97 8.90
CA ALA A 185 -9.19 -5.35 8.56
C ALA A 185 -10.67 -5.45 8.16
N GLY A 186 -10.96 -5.93 6.95
CA GLY A 186 -12.33 -5.97 6.46
C GLY A 186 -12.50 -6.57 5.07
N HIS A 187 -13.67 -6.31 4.47
CA HIS A 187 -13.95 -6.66 3.08
C HIS A 187 -14.50 -5.44 2.33
N MET A 188 -14.23 -5.38 1.03
CA MET A 188 -14.79 -4.38 0.14
C MET A 188 -16.23 -4.71 -0.24
N ALA A 189 -17.04 -3.67 -0.43
CA ALA A 189 -18.39 -3.79 -0.93
C ALA A 189 -18.75 -2.59 -1.80
N ILE A 190 -19.76 -2.75 -2.65
CA ILE A 190 -20.33 -1.67 -3.46
C ILE A 190 -21.80 -1.59 -3.16
N ARG A 191 -22.27 -0.42 -2.73
CA ARG A 191 -23.69 -0.10 -2.72
C ARG A 191 -24.02 0.76 -3.93
N ALA A 192 -25.03 0.40 -4.69
CA ALA A 192 -25.44 1.13 -5.89
C ALA A 192 -26.93 1.44 -5.83
N ALA A 193 -27.31 2.65 -6.24
CA ALA A 193 -28.68 3.11 -6.22
C ALA A 193 -29.50 2.50 -7.36
N LYS A 194 -30.83 2.39 -7.17
CA LYS A 194 -31.78 1.98 -8.22
C LYS A 194 -31.46 2.60 -9.59
N GLY A 195 -31.41 1.77 -10.63
CA GLY A 195 -31.20 2.18 -12.01
C GLY A 195 -29.75 2.54 -12.38
N SER A 196 -28.80 2.35 -11.46
CA SER A 196 -27.37 2.48 -11.76
C SER A 196 -26.87 1.28 -12.56
N VAL A 197 -25.90 1.50 -13.44
CA VAL A 197 -25.26 0.44 -14.24
C VAL A 197 -23.82 0.26 -13.80
N ILE A 198 -23.45 -0.98 -13.50
CA ILE A 198 -22.09 -1.40 -13.19
C ILE A 198 -21.56 -2.19 -14.39
N GLU A 199 -20.53 -1.68 -15.05
CA GLU A 199 -19.91 -2.32 -16.22
C GLU A 199 -18.80 -3.28 -15.82
N LYS A 200 -18.01 -2.92 -14.79
CA LYS A 200 -16.87 -3.72 -14.34
C LYS A 200 -16.62 -3.51 -12.85
N VAL A 201 -16.28 -4.58 -12.15
CA VAL A 201 -15.80 -4.55 -10.77
C VAL A 201 -14.54 -5.37 -10.68
N GLU A 202 -13.47 -4.74 -10.23
CA GLU A 202 -12.19 -5.39 -9.96
C GLU A 202 -11.80 -5.07 -8.53
N PHE A 203 -11.34 -6.08 -7.79
CA PHE A 203 -10.77 -5.85 -6.48
C PHE A 203 -9.44 -6.57 -6.34
N ALA A 204 -8.53 -5.93 -5.62
CA ALA A 204 -7.25 -6.50 -5.23
C ALA A 204 -7.27 -6.63 -3.71
N ASP A 205 -7.08 -7.85 -3.25
CA ASP A 205 -6.82 -8.19 -1.87
C ASP A 205 -5.31 -8.28 -1.72
N LEU A 206 -4.73 -7.27 -1.07
CA LEU A 206 -3.29 -7.19 -0.89
C LEU A 206 -2.84 -7.99 0.34
N GLY A 207 -3.77 -8.58 1.12
CA GLY A 207 -3.52 -9.25 2.40
C GLY A 207 -2.80 -8.33 3.40
N ARG A 208 -2.40 -8.81 4.58
CA ARG A 208 -1.32 -8.16 5.35
C ARG A 208 0.04 -8.36 4.65
N SER A 209 0.10 -8.15 3.35
CA SER A 209 1.31 -8.28 2.53
C SER A 209 1.49 -7.05 1.65
N GLY A 210 1.64 -5.88 2.26
CA GLY A 210 2.37 -4.80 1.61
C GLY A 210 2.26 -3.39 2.21
N PRO A 211 3.28 -2.90 2.95
CA PRO A 211 3.68 -1.50 2.83
C PRO A 211 4.26 -1.27 1.40
N PRO A 212 4.40 -0.02 0.89
CA PRO A 212 4.29 0.29 -0.56
C PRO A 212 5.15 -0.66 -1.37
N PRO A 213 4.59 -1.28 -2.43
CA PRO A 213 4.85 -2.69 -2.71
C PRO A 213 6.30 -3.10 -2.39
N LEU A 214 6.47 -3.68 -1.20
CA LEU A 214 7.62 -4.51 -0.91
C LEU A 214 7.58 -5.65 -1.92
N GLY A 215 8.38 -5.55 -2.98
CA GLY A 215 8.24 -6.44 -4.12
C GLY A 215 8.41 -5.77 -5.48
N VAL A 216 8.14 -4.46 -5.61
CA VAL A 216 8.43 -3.76 -6.87
C VAL A 216 9.93 -3.57 -6.99
N GLU A 217 10.44 -4.11 -8.08
CA GLU A 217 11.83 -4.03 -8.41
C GLU A 217 12.16 -2.61 -8.92
N GLN A 218 13.03 -1.91 -8.20
CA GLN A 218 13.57 -0.62 -8.64
C GLN A 218 14.85 -0.84 -9.41
N THR A 219 15.14 0.03 -10.36
CA THR A 219 16.39 -0.04 -11.12
C THR A 219 17.22 1.23 -10.92
N LEU A 220 18.53 1.04 -10.79
CA LEU A 220 19.51 2.13 -10.74
C LEU A 220 20.80 1.62 -11.36
N ASP A 221 21.30 2.34 -12.37
CA ASP A 221 22.57 2.04 -13.04
C ASP A 221 22.71 0.57 -13.52
N GLY A 222 21.59 -0.04 -13.94
CA GLY A 222 21.51 -1.44 -14.40
C GLY A 222 21.35 -2.48 -13.30
N HIS A 223 21.53 -2.10 -12.04
CA HIS A 223 21.21 -2.93 -10.88
C HIS A 223 19.71 -2.89 -10.63
N ARG A 224 19.20 -3.95 -10.01
CA ARG A 224 17.79 -4.11 -9.67
C ARG A 224 17.66 -4.35 -8.17
N TYR A 225 16.67 -3.78 -7.51
CA TYR A 225 16.55 -3.78 -6.05
C TYR A 225 15.12 -4.09 -5.63
N ARG A 226 14.94 -4.86 -4.55
CA ARG A 226 13.61 -5.18 -4.02
C ARG A 226 13.66 -5.33 -2.52
N VAL A 227 12.71 -4.73 -1.81
CA VAL A 227 12.54 -5.00 -0.38
C VAL A 227 11.67 -6.25 -0.21
N VAL A 228 12.09 -7.15 0.67
CA VAL A 228 11.37 -8.38 1.02
C VAL A 228 10.94 -8.29 2.48
N TRP A 229 9.63 -8.43 2.71
CA TRP A 229 9.06 -8.50 4.05
C TRP A 229 9.34 -9.86 4.68
N ALA A 230 10.03 -9.85 5.80
CA ALA A 230 10.27 -11.05 6.59
C ALA A 230 10.55 -10.66 8.05
N PRO A 231 9.50 -10.31 8.82
CA PRO A 231 9.66 -9.85 10.19
C PRO A 231 10.43 -10.86 11.05
N GLY A 232 11.37 -10.35 11.82
CA GLY A 232 12.24 -11.16 12.69
C GLY A 232 13.22 -12.07 11.95
N ILE A 233 13.37 -11.97 10.62
CA ILE A 233 14.34 -12.79 9.89
C ILE A 233 15.77 -12.54 10.38
N LEU A 234 16.55 -13.61 10.50
CA LEU A 234 17.97 -13.52 10.83
C LEU A 234 18.78 -13.09 9.62
N TRP A 235 19.90 -12.39 9.82
CA TRP A 235 20.71 -11.87 8.71
C TRP A 235 21.22 -12.99 7.78
N GLU A 236 21.69 -14.11 8.34
CA GLU A 236 22.15 -15.26 7.53
C GLU A 236 20.99 -15.92 6.75
N ASP A 237 19.78 -15.95 7.33
CA ASP A 237 18.58 -16.46 6.64
C ASP A 237 18.14 -15.51 5.52
N ALA A 238 18.20 -14.19 5.75
CA ALA A 238 17.94 -13.16 4.76
C ALA A 238 18.94 -13.23 3.60
N ARG A 239 20.23 -13.41 3.91
CA ARG A 239 21.27 -13.65 2.92
C ARG A 239 20.98 -14.89 2.07
N ALA A 240 20.72 -16.02 2.72
CA ALA A 240 20.44 -17.26 2.00
C ALA A 240 19.15 -17.16 1.15
N GLN A 241 18.15 -16.40 1.59
CA GLN A 241 16.95 -16.13 0.78
C GLN A 241 17.25 -15.22 -0.41
N ALA A 242 18.03 -14.15 -0.24
CA ALA A 242 18.44 -13.28 -1.32
C ALA A 242 19.23 -14.05 -2.41
N GLU A 243 20.14 -14.94 -1.99
CA GLU A 243 20.88 -15.85 -2.88
C GLU A 243 19.93 -16.80 -3.64
N ARG A 244 18.90 -17.36 -2.98
CA ARG A 244 17.86 -18.19 -3.62
C ARG A 244 17.02 -17.42 -4.66
N LEU A 245 16.86 -16.11 -4.48
CA LEU A 245 16.21 -15.23 -5.45
C LEU A 245 17.13 -14.85 -6.62
N GLY A 246 18.36 -15.38 -6.66
CA GLY A 246 19.35 -15.09 -7.69
C GLY A 246 20.04 -13.74 -7.54
N GLY A 247 19.93 -13.10 -6.38
CA GLY A 247 20.58 -11.83 -6.03
C GLY A 247 21.45 -11.97 -4.80
N HIS A 248 21.71 -10.85 -4.13
CA HIS A 248 22.38 -10.81 -2.83
C HIS A 248 21.74 -9.71 -1.97
N LEU A 249 21.99 -9.70 -0.65
CA LEU A 249 21.57 -8.55 0.16
C LEU A 249 22.21 -7.27 -0.38
N VAL A 250 21.44 -6.18 -0.39
CA VAL A 250 21.86 -4.93 -1.02
C VAL A 250 23.16 -4.41 -0.46
N THR A 251 24.02 -3.92 -1.34
CA THR A 251 25.23 -3.20 -1.01
C THR A 251 25.06 -1.74 -1.39
N ILE A 252 25.54 -0.82 -0.56
CA ILE A 252 25.36 0.61 -0.80
C ILE A 252 26.74 1.24 -0.92
N THR A 253 27.15 1.49 -2.14
CA THR A 253 28.48 1.99 -2.50
C THR A 253 28.48 3.45 -2.89
N HIS A 254 27.31 4.04 -3.14
CA HIS A 254 27.16 5.45 -3.51
C HIS A 254 25.92 6.10 -2.88
N ARG A 255 25.94 7.44 -2.85
CA ARG A 255 24.83 8.26 -2.33
C ARG A 255 23.50 8.01 -3.04
N LYS A 256 23.51 7.81 -4.36
CA LYS A 256 22.27 7.55 -5.12
C LYS A 256 21.60 6.25 -4.71
N GLU A 257 22.37 5.20 -4.45
CA GLU A 257 21.88 3.93 -3.91
C GLU A 257 21.30 4.15 -2.52
N GLN A 258 22.00 4.86 -1.65
CA GLN A 258 21.51 5.19 -0.32
C GLN A 258 20.15 5.90 -0.35
N GLU A 259 19.99 6.90 -1.21
CA GLU A 259 18.75 7.63 -1.36
C GLU A 259 17.63 6.75 -1.94
N LEU A 260 17.94 5.87 -2.89
CA LEU A 260 16.98 4.92 -3.43
C LEU A 260 16.51 3.94 -2.36
N ILE A 261 17.43 3.27 -1.67
CA ILE A 261 17.09 2.28 -0.63
C ILE A 261 16.34 2.95 0.53
N ALA A 262 16.78 4.14 0.95
CA ALA A 262 16.05 4.93 1.94
C ALA A 262 14.62 5.20 1.49
N ARG A 263 14.37 5.63 0.25
CA ARG A 263 13.00 5.84 -0.27
C ARG A 263 12.19 4.55 -0.31
N MET A 264 12.79 3.44 -0.78
CA MET A 264 12.14 2.13 -0.84
C MET A 264 11.71 1.64 0.55
N CYS A 265 12.49 1.93 1.59
CA CYS A 265 12.19 1.51 2.96
C CYS A 265 11.31 2.54 3.73
N SER A 266 11.54 3.84 3.54
CA SER A 266 10.82 4.93 4.24
C SER A 266 9.39 5.11 3.74
N GLY A 267 9.11 4.80 2.48
CA GLY A 267 7.73 4.78 1.97
C GLY A 267 6.81 3.83 2.74
N GLY A 268 7.36 2.84 3.46
CA GLY A 268 6.61 1.89 4.28
C GLY A 268 6.68 2.12 5.78
N LEU A 269 7.78 2.68 6.29
CA LEU A 269 8.02 2.74 7.74
C LEU A 269 7.71 4.09 8.38
N GLN A 270 7.75 5.20 7.63
CA GLN A 270 7.41 6.51 8.19
C GLN A 270 5.90 6.66 8.49
N GLU A 271 5.08 5.72 8.01
CA GLU A 271 3.62 5.70 8.16
C GLU A 271 3.13 4.73 9.25
N LEU A 272 4.02 3.87 9.79
CA LEU A 272 3.70 2.89 10.85
C LEU A 272 4.09 3.34 12.26
N GLY A 273 4.65 4.54 12.42
CA GLY A 273 5.08 5.07 13.72
C GLY A 273 6.17 4.23 14.42
N GLY A 274 6.77 3.26 13.73
CA GLY A 274 7.73 2.30 14.28
C GLY A 274 9.10 2.41 13.62
N GLY A 275 10.15 2.39 14.43
CA GLY A 275 11.56 2.36 14.01
C GLY A 275 12.02 1.00 13.45
N GLY A 276 11.20 0.41 12.56
CA GLY A 276 11.51 -0.85 11.90
C GLY A 276 12.72 -0.73 10.97
N GLN A 277 13.45 -1.82 10.83
CA GLN A 277 14.76 -1.90 10.19
C GLN A 277 14.80 -3.02 9.17
N PHE A 278 15.60 -2.82 8.11
CA PHE A 278 15.81 -3.82 7.08
C PHE A 278 17.29 -4.17 6.96
N TRP A 279 17.58 -5.47 6.80
CA TRP A 279 18.95 -5.95 6.59
C TRP A 279 19.56 -5.50 5.26
N LEU A 280 20.83 -5.08 5.33
CA LEU A 280 21.71 -4.85 4.20
C LEU A 280 22.78 -5.94 4.13
N GLY A 281 23.55 -5.97 3.04
CA GLY A 281 24.65 -6.91 2.82
C GLY A 281 25.95 -6.57 3.54
N GLY A 282 25.94 -5.63 4.48
CA GLY A 282 27.13 -5.24 5.24
C GLY A 282 27.25 -6.07 6.51
N ALA A 283 28.44 -6.62 6.77
CA ALA A 283 28.70 -7.39 7.99
C ALA A 283 30.13 -7.16 8.52
N ARG A 284 30.30 -7.42 9.82
CA ARG A 284 31.58 -7.42 10.52
C ARG A 284 31.68 -8.69 11.36
N LYS A 285 32.71 -9.50 11.13
CA LYS A 285 32.99 -10.73 11.90
C LYS A 285 34.12 -10.51 12.89
N GLY A 286 33.91 -10.96 14.11
CA GLY A 286 34.90 -10.86 15.18
C GLY A 286 36.08 -11.79 14.92
N GLY A 287 37.30 -11.25 14.97
CA GLY A 287 38.54 -12.01 14.75
C GLY A 287 39.17 -11.84 13.36
N GLU A 288 38.38 -11.54 12.31
CA GLU A 288 38.88 -11.28 10.94
C GLU A 288 39.15 -9.78 10.71
N GLY A 289 39.98 -9.18 11.56
CA GLY A 289 40.43 -7.78 11.42
C GLY A 289 39.41 -6.70 11.83
N ASP A 290 38.26 -7.07 12.39
CA ASP A 290 37.22 -6.18 12.96
C ASP A 290 36.74 -5.06 12.00
N GLN A 291 36.76 -5.33 10.70
CA GLN A 291 36.38 -4.38 9.65
C GLN A 291 35.04 -4.73 9.03
N TRP A 292 34.25 -3.70 8.70
CA TRP A 292 33.03 -3.83 7.90
C TRP A 292 33.34 -4.22 6.46
N ARG A 293 32.57 -5.17 5.93
CA ARG A 293 32.69 -5.63 4.54
C ARG A 293 31.31 -5.82 3.92
N TRP A 294 31.21 -5.53 2.64
CA TRP A 294 30.06 -5.93 1.82
C TRP A 294 30.19 -7.41 1.44
N ILE A 295 29.07 -8.14 1.43
CA ILE A 295 29.04 -9.56 1.02
C ILE A 295 29.49 -9.79 -0.43
N THR A 296 29.47 -8.76 -1.27
CA THR A 296 29.95 -8.79 -2.66
C THR A 296 31.47 -8.65 -2.79
N GLY A 297 32.17 -8.28 -1.71
CA GLY A 297 33.61 -8.00 -1.72
C GLY A 297 33.98 -6.60 -2.24
N GLN A 298 33.00 -5.75 -2.60
CA GLN A 298 33.26 -4.36 -2.97
C GLN A 298 33.90 -3.55 -1.83
N PRO A 299 34.70 -2.51 -2.13
CA PRO A 299 35.30 -1.67 -1.09
C PRO A 299 34.25 -1.02 -0.18
N PHE A 300 34.45 -1.12 1.13
CA PHE A 300 33.61 -0.46 2.13
C PHE A 300 34.03 1.02 2.31
N ALA A 301 33.88 1.83 1.25
CA ALA A 301 34.37 3.21 1.20
C ALA A 301 33.27 4.27 1.45
N PHE A 302 32.06 4.04 0.93
CA PHE A 302 30.90 4.88 1.22
C PHE A 302 30.24 4.43 2.52
N THR A 303 29.89 5.39 3.38
CA THR A 303 29.20 5.11 4.63
C THR A 303 28.06 6.08 4.86
N HIS A 304 26.94 5.59 5.39
CA HIS A 304 25.82 6.42 5.80
C HIS A 304 25.32 6.03 7.20
N TRP A 305 26.25 5.91 8.14
CA TRP A 305 25.93 5.59 9.55
C TRP A 305 24.99 6.61 10.17
N ALA A 306 24.06 6.11 10.98
CA ALA A 306 23.27 6.96 11.84
C ALA A 306 24.13 7.67 12.89
N LYS A 307 23.59 8.73 13.48
CA LYS A 307 24.30 9.47 14.52
C LYS A 307 24.64 8.54 15.68
N GLY A 308 25.92 8.48 16.05
CA GLY A 308 26.41 7.61 17.11
C GLY A 308 26.70 6.17 16.66
N LYS A 309 26.55 5.85 15.37
CA LYS A 309 26.86 4.54 14.78
C LYS A 309 28.14 4.61 13.91
N PRO A 310 28.87 3.49 13.75
CA PRO A 310 28.66 2.20 14.42
C PRO A 310 28.97 2.29 15.91
N GLU A 311 28.19 1.62 16.75
CA GLU A 311 28.38 1.60 18.19
C GLU A 311 28.87 0.21 18.62
N SER A 312 30.17 0.08 18.84
CA SER A 312 30.82 -1.21 19.11
C SER A 312 30.50 -1.84 20.49
N SER A 313 29.34 -1.55 21.09
CA SER A 313 29.12 -1.59 22.55
C SER A 313 28.12 -2.63 23.05
N LYS A 314 28.04 -3.85 22.48
CA LYS A 314 27.25 -4.95 23.11
C LYS A 314 27.89 -6.34 23.14
N GLY A 315 29.20 -6.45 22.93
CA GLY A 315 29.92 -7.74 23.09
C GLY A 315 29.60 -8.82 22.05
N ALA A 316 28.76 -8.52 21.05
CA ALA A 316 28.51 -9.40 19.92
C ALA A 316 29.74 -9.42 19.00
N LYS A 317 30.24 -10.62 18.69
CA LYS A 317 31.38 -10.82 17.79
C LYS A 317 31.00 -10.56 16.33
N ASP A 318 29.79 -10.95 15.94
CA ASP A 318 29.31 -10.83 14.56
C ASP A 318 28.19 -9.77 14.49
N LEU A 319 28.41 -8.72 13.69
CA LEU A 319 27.45 -7.65 13.45
C LEU A 319 27.05 -7.58 11.97
N ALA A 320 25.85 -7.09 11.71
CA ALA A 320 25.30 -6.81 10.39
C ALA A 320 24.69 -5.41 10.35
N ILE A 321 24.59 -4.85 9.14
CA ILE A 321 24.07 -3.50 8.92
C ILE A 321 22.57 -3.55 8.63
N THR A 322 21.82 -2.65 9.25
CA THR A 322 20.45 -2.31 8.87
C THR A 322 20.33 -0.87 8.41
N ILE A 323 19.27 -0.55 7.66
CA ILE A 323 18.86 0.83 7.35
C ILE A 323 17.60 1.22 8.15
N LEU A 324 17.43 2.53 8.36
CA LEU A 324 16.38 3.17 9.17
C LEU A 324 16.61 3.00 10.67
N SER A 325 17.65 3.68 11.16
CA SER A 325 18.03 3.65 12.57
C SER A 325 16.86 3.97 13.51
N PRO A 326 16.77 3.29 14.69
CA PRO A 326 15.79 3.60 15.74
C PRO A 326 15.73 5.07 16.14
N ASP A 327 16.86 5.78 16.03
CA ASP A 327 16.99 7.19 16.43
C ASP A 327 16.39 8.18 15.42
N GLY A 328 15.78 7.67 14.34
CA GLY A 328 15.13 8.44 13.30
C GLY A 328 16.06 8.76 12.11
N GLY A 329 15.53 8.53 10.91
CA GLY A 329 16.18 8.89 9.65
C GLY A 329 16.84 7.71 8.90
N PRO A 330 17.33 7.93 7.67
CA PRO A 330 17.80 6.87 6.77
C PRO A 330 19.21 6.34 7.10
N GLY A 331 19.72 6.61 8.31
CA GLY A 331 21.04 6.19 8.73
C GLY A 331 21.15 4.68 8.92
N TRP A 332 22.36 4.15 8.78
CA TRP A 332 22.69 2.76 9.05
C TRP A 332 22.87 2.51 10.54
N ASN A 333 22.47 1.33 10.98
CA ASN A 333 22.67 0.85 12.34
C ASN A 333 23.44 -0.48 12.30
N ASP A 334 24.23 -0.74 13.33
CA ASP A 334 24.94 -2.00 13.52
C ASP A 334 24.20 -2.88 14.54
N TRP A 335 23.79 -4.07 14.09
CA TRP A 335 22.99 -5.01 14.87
C TRP A 335 23.65 -6.38 14.96
N ALA A 336 23.31 -7.17 15.97
CA ALA A 336 23.83 -8.53 16.08
C ALA A 336 23.36 -9.37 14.89
N GLY A 337 24.31 -9.83 14.06
CA GLY A 337 24.01 -10.60 12.85
C GLY A 337 23.49 -12.01 13.15
N ARG A 338 23.76 -12.50 14.36
CA ARG A 338 23.26 -13.78 14.90
C ARG A 338 22.47 -13.53 16.17
N ASN A 339 21.24 -13.06 16.03
CA ASN A 339 20.27 -13.28 17.10
C ASN A 339 19.93 -14.77 17.11
N SER A 340 19.88 -15.42 18.27
CA SER A 340 19.46 -16.82 18.35
C SER A 340 18.03 -16.94 17.82
N ARG A 341 17.66 -18.09 17.23
CA ARG A 341 16.31 -18.35 16.72
C ARG A 341 15.21 -18.16 17.79
N GLU A 342 15.61 -18.15 19.06
CA GLU A 342 14.76 -17.92 20.23
C GLU A 342 14.51 -16.42 20.51
N HIS A 343 15.32 -15.50 19.95
CA HIS A 343 15.32 -14.06 20.24
C HIS A 343 15.39 -13.22 18.94
N ALA A 344 14.55 -13.55 17.96
CA ALA A 344 14.36 -12.72 16.77
C ALA A 344 14.02 -11.28 17.17
N ASP A 345 14.60 -10.30 16.48
CA ASP A 345 14.42 -8.91 16.86
C ASP A 345 13.09 -8.37 16.33
N PRO A 346 12.20 -7.85 17.20
CA PRO A 346 10.91 -7.33 16.78
C PRO A 346 11.02 -6.06 15.92
N TRP A 347 12.19 -5.41 15.88
CA TRP A 347 12.43 -4.22 15.05
C TRP A 347 12.91 -4.57 13.65
N ILE A 348 13.23 -5.84 13.37
CA ILE A 348 13.61 -6.28 12.02
C ILE A 348 12.36 -6.65 11.25
N GLU A 349 12.16 -5.96 10.13
CA GLU A 349 10.97 -6.06 9.30
C GLU A 349 11.22 -6.87 8.02
N GLY A 350 12.50 -7.04 7.65
CA GLY A 350 12.88 -7.83 6.49
C GLY A 350 14.27 -7.50 5.97
N TYR A 351 14.45 -7.54 4.66
CA TYR A 351 15.73 -7.31 4.00
C TYR A 351 15.56 -6.70 2.61
N ILE A 352 16.63 -6.15 2.05
CA ILE A 352 16.65 -5.69 0.66
C ILE A 352 17.56 -6.60 -0.15
N VAL A 353 17.05 -7.12 -1.27
CA VAL A 353 17.81 -7.87 -2.26
C VAL A 353 18.18 -6.98 -3.44
N GLU A 354 19.38 -7.20 -3.96
CA GLU A 354 19.96 -6.56 -5.13
C GLU A 354 20.34 -7.63 -6.17
N TRP A 355 20.12 -7.33 -7.45
CA TRP A 355 20.64 -8.08 -8.59
C TRP A 355 21.56 -7.18 -9.40
N SER A 356 22.76 -7.68 -9.69
CA SER A 356 23.70 -7.00 -10.59
C SER A 356 23.17 -6.94 -12.04
N PRO A 357 23.65 -5.99 -12.86
CA PRO A 357 23.34 -5.93 -14.27
C PRO A 357 23.67 -7.26 -14.96
N ARG A 358 22.82 -7.69 -15.91
CA ARG A 358 23.06 -8.88 -16.72
C ARG A 358 24.13 -8.67 -17.77
#